data_AF-A0A066WP49-F1
#
_entry.id   AF-A0A066WP49-F1
#
_cell.length_a   1.000
_cell.length_b   1.000
_cell.length_c   1.000
_cell.angle_alpha   90.00
_cell.angle_beta   90.00
_cell.angle_gamma   90.00
#
_symmetry.space_group_name_H-M   'P 1'
#
loop_
_entity.id
_entity.type
_entity.pdbx_description
1 polymer ?
#
loop_
_entity_poly.entity_id
_entity_poly.type
_entity_poly.pdbx_seq_one_letter_code
_entity_poly.pdbx_strand_id
1 'polypeptide(L)'
;MKKKVKMNYCKWIIGGLFFIVISCTSVKNKSKNTQIAFLSDVHLLDIYGTFRDSDYKGISNPLDGKYTLVRTMKSQLQSTRLFNENYFAFLAALDDVVKRKIKTVVLPGDFSDDGQPINIRGLKRILDDYSKKHGIHFIITTGNHDVAKPYLTDAGKTDFLGIGGKEQVIMSKTGMYIPKSKDELAVVITKDIGTMGYAEVLKELGDFGFFPKKENTYWETPFATYNYDNYSFEKAVAQASIDKRNYNIPPYNTIVPDLSYLVETQNNVWLLAIDGNVYVPKEAVKENPKNPLNYNGPGVGYNTVLTHKKHLISWARKVVEEAKKKGKTLIAFSHYPMVEFNDDASEMMKQLFGEDKMQLHRVPSEEVAQIFANAGVQLHFAGHMHINDTGVRKYDNGKGLFNIQIPSLAAYIPGYKILTIKNKNKVEINTVIIDSVPGFKTLFPLYEQEYAYLKNSNDPKIWDKGILQAKNYQEFTNWHLKELVRSRFLEKDWPVEFKDYMLKTTAKDLMTLAHVSASKKEKYKNENWTGFDFIFDYHRMYSADELALKDIGVKRINQYKIIIDSYKKQYQLLEKPTAIQTSFYEFCSIFEKFLKAAPSDKFIINLKRNSIRN
;
A
#
# COMPACT_ATOMS: atom_id res chain seq x y z
N MET A 1 -93.70 -51.59 -9.03
CA MET A 1 -92.26 -51.84 -8.84
C MET A 1 -91.68 -50.79 -7.89
N LYS A 2 -90.80 -51.21 -6.97
CA LYS A 2 -90.38 -50.53 -5.71
C LYS A 2 -90.00 -49.04 -5.92
N LYS A 3 -90.68 -48.02 -5.36
CA LYS A 3 -90.92 -47.50 -3.98
C LYS A 3 -89.84 -46.54 -3.42
N LYS A 4 -90.33 -45.38 -2.93
CA LYS A 4 -89.83 -44.40 -1.92
C LYS A 4 -89.08 -43.15 -2.44
N VAL A 5 -89.14 -41.94 -1.85
CA VAL A 5 -89.91 -41.27 -0.75
C VAL A 5 -89.65 -39.74 -0.84
N LYS A 6 -90.58 -38.98 -0.23
CA LYS A 6 -90.70 -37.52 0.00
C LYS A 6 -89.52 -36.77 0.70
N MET A 7 -89.57 -35.44 0.53
CA MET A 7 -89.58 -34.33 1.55
C MET A 7 -88.33 -33.45 1.80
N ASN A 8 -88.55 -32.14 1.54
CA ASN A 8 -88.15 -30.89 2.21
C ASN A 8 -87.16 -30.93 3.40
N TYR A 9 -86.21 -29.97 3.46
CA TYR A 9 -86.34 -28.70 4.23
C TYR A 9 -85.02 -27.89 4.31
N CYS A 10 -85.22 -26.57 4.31
CA CYS A 10 -84.51 -25.50 5.02
C CYS A 10 -82.97 -25.36 5.04
N LYS A 11 -82.59 -24.16 4.57
CA LYS A 11 -81.42 -23.35 4.94
C LYS A 11 -81.19 -23.30 6.46
N TRP A 12 -79.94 -23.48 6.86
CA TRP A 12 -79.34 -22.87 8.04
C TRP A 12 -78.02 -22.21 7.65
N ILE A 13 -77.93 -20.91 7.91
CA ILE A 13 -76.72 -20.10 7.77
C ILE A 13 -75.92 -20.30 9.06
N ILE A 14 -74.68 -20.78 8.92
CA ILE A 14 -73.67 -20.72 9.99
C ILE A 14 -72.52 -19.90 9.42
N GLY A 15 -72.36 -18.68 9.93
CA GLY A 15 -71.22 -17.82 9.64
C GLY A 15 -69.97 -18.34 10.34
N GLY A 16 -69.02 -18.85 9.57
CA GLY A 16 -67.68 -19.17 10.03
C GLY A 16 -66.75 -17.95 9.90
N LEU A 17 -66.25 -17.46 11.04
CA LEU A 17 -65.13 -16.52 11.10
C LEU A 17 -63.88 -17.19 10.52
N PHE A 18 -63.44 -16.76 9.34
CA PHE A 18 -62.13 -17.12 8.79
C PHE A 18 -61.07 -16.23 9.44
N PHE A 19 -60.36 -16.76 10.45
CA PHE A 19 -59.10 -16.16 10.91
C PHE A 19 -58.03 -16.39 9.83
N ILE A 20 -57.80 -15.36 9.01
CA ILE A 20 -56.64 -15.32 8.12
C ILE A 20 -55.42 -15.03 9.01
N VAL A 21 -54.68 -16.09 9.35
CA VAL A 21 -53.34 -15.96 9.92
C VAL A 21 -52.43 -15.49 8.78
N ILE A 22 -52.28 -14.17 8.64
CA ILE A 22 -51.23 -13.57 7.81
C ILE A 22 -49.92 -13.87 8.54
N SER A 23 -49.29 -14.98 8.16
CA SER A 23 -47.91 -15.25 8.51
C SER A 23 -47.06 -14.21 7.78
N CYS A 24 -46.76 -13.10 8.45
CA CYS A 24 -45.69 -12.18 8.04
C CYS A 24 -44.37 -12.95 8.11
N THR A 25 -44.05 -13.71 7.06
CA THR A 25 -42.67 -14.05 6.76
C THR A 25 -41.99 -12.73 6.42
N SER A 26 -41.37 -12.12 7.43
CA SER A 26 -40.42 -11.05 7.20
C SER A 26 -39.40 -11.60 6.22
N VAL A 27 -39.46 -11.16 4.96
CA VAL A 27 -38.36 -11.35 4.02
C VAL A 27 -37.20 -10.62 4.68
N LYS A 28 -36.36 -11.37 5.41
CA LYS A 28 -35.09 -10.88 5.88
C LYS A 28 -34.35 -10.53 4.61
N ASN A 29 -34.41 -9.24 4.23
CA ASN A 29 -33.48 -8.66 3.28
C ASN A 29 -32.12 -9.15 3.74
N LYS A 30 -31.47 -10.02 2.96
CA LYS A 30 -30.09 -10.43 3.24
C LYS A 30 -29.32 -9.12 3.28
N SER A 31 -29.01 -8.64 4.49
CA SER A 31 -28.19 -7.47 4.70
C SER A 31 -26.95 -7.66 3.83
N LYS A 32 -26.79 -6.83 2.81
CA LYS A 32 -25.60 -6.87 1.96
C LYS A 32 -24.41 -6.70 2.89
N ASN A 33 -23.46 -7.64 2.88
CA ASN A 33 -22.27 -7.55 3.73
C ASN A 33 -21.57 -6.20 3.49
N THR A 34 -21.15 -5.52 4.57
CA THR A 34 -20.39 -4.27 4.44
C THR A 34 -19.05 -4.56 3.77
N GLN A 35 -18.73 -3.79 2.74
CA GLN A 35 -17.48 -3.86 1.99
C GLN A 35 -16.73 -2.53 2.06
N ILE A 36 -15.42 -2.60 2.26
CA ILE A 36 -14.52 -1.46 2.31
C ILE A 36 -13.34 -1.75 1.38
N ALA A 37 -13.03 -0.82 0.48
CA ALA A 37 -11.83 -0.90 -0.36
C ALA A 37 -10.68 -0.14 0.30
N PHE A 38 -9.48 -0.68 0.22
CA PHE A 38 -8.25 -0.08 0.72
C PHE A 38 -7.27 0.07 -0.44
N LEU A 39 -6.92 1.31 -0.79
CA LEU A 39 -5.94 1.65 -1.81
C LEU A 39 -4.81 2.40 -1.08
N SER A 40 -3.61 1.83 -1.04
CA SER A 40 -2.46 2.45 -0.38
C SER A 40 -1.41 2.84 -1.41
N ASP A 41 -0.54 3.79 -1.06
CA ASP A 41 0.65 4.12 -1.85
C ASP A 41 0.28 4.45 -3.30
N VAL A 42 -0.75 5.28 -3.46
CA VAL A 42 -1.21 5.77 -4.77
C VAL A 42 -0.13 6.62 -5.41
N HIS A 43 0.60 7.40 -4.60
CA HIS A 43 1.70 8.27 -5.04
C HIS A 43 1.32 9.21 -6.17
N LEU A 44 0.09 9.75 -6.14
CA LEU A 44 -0.47 10.50 -7.26
C LEU A 44 0.44 11.67 -7.64
N LEU A 45 0.97 11.62 -8.86
CA LEU A 45 1.45 12.79 -9.59
C LEU A 45 0.30 13.28 -10.46
N ASP A 46 -0.18 14.51 -10.23
CA ASP A 46 -1.20 15.12 -11.09
C ASP A 46 -0.55 15.54 -12.40
N ILE A 47 -0.37 14.59 -13.31
CA ILE A 47 0.33 14.79 -14.59
C ILE A 47 -0.36 15.83 -15.48
N TYR A 48 -1.62 16.19 -15.22
CA TYR A 48 -2.37 17.25 -15.90
C TYR A 48 -2.63 18.46 -15.00
N GLY A 49 -1.95 18.54 -13.85
CA GLY A 49 -2.06 19.64 -12.92
C GLY A 49 -1.51 20.95 -13.50
N THR A 50 -1.86 22.06 -12.85
CA THR A 50 -1.36 23.39 -13.22
C THR A 50 -0.78 24.07 -11.99
N PHE A 51 0.39 24.69 -12.17
CA PHE A 51 1.02 25.53 -11.16
C PHE A 51 0.24 26.84 -10.99
N ARG A 52 0.11 27.32 -9.75
CA ARG A 52 -0.64 28.54 -9.42
C ARG A 52 0.19 29.81 -9.61
N ASP A 53 1.51 29.69 -9.55
CA ASP A 53 2.46 30.80 -9.54
C ASP A 53 3.52 30.69 -10.66
N SER A 54 3.25 29.89 -11.69
CA SER A 54 4.12 29.73 -12.86
C SER A 54 3.30 29.43 -14.11
N ASP A 55 3.68 30.03 -15.24
CA ASP A 55 3.05 29.79 -16.55
C ASP A 55 3.58 28.51 -17.24
N TYR A 56 4.53 27.80 -16.62
CA TYR A 56 5.05 26.56 -17.17
C TYR A 56 3.99 25.45 -17.15
N LYS A 57 3.69 24.89 -18.33
CA LYS A 57 2.62 23.89 -18.51
C LYS A 57 3.12 22.44 -18.54
N GLY A 58 4.43 22.22 -18.61
CA GLY A 58 5.01 20.90 -18.91
C GLY A 58 5.28 20.68 -20.40
N ILE A 59 5.40 19.42 -20.80
CA ILE A 59 5.66 19.01 -22.19
C ILE A 59 4.34 18.65 -22.90
N SER A 60 4.17 19.10 -24.14
CA SER A 60 3.01 18.70 -24.95
C SER A 60 3.13 17.24 -25.38
N ASN A 61 2.14 16.42 -25.07
CA ASN A 61 2.06 15.06 -25.54
C ASN A 61 1.72 15.03 -27.05
N PRO A 62 2.57 14.43 -27.92
CA PRO A 62 2.30 14.34 -29.35
C PRO A 62 1.02 13.56 -29.69
N LEU A 63 0.56 12.69 -28.79
CA LEU A 63 -0.60 11.83 -29.03
C LEU A 63 -1.93 12.62 -29.03
N ASP A 64 -2.09 13.56 -28.10
CA ASP A 64 -3.36 14.25 -27.86
C ASP A 64 -3.23 15.77 -27.69
N GLY A 65 -2.01 16.33 -27.79
CA GLY A 65 -1.73 17.75 -27.65
C GLY A 65 -1.86 18.30 -26.23
N LYS A 66 -2.14 17.45 -25.22
CA LYS A 66 -2.24 17.91 -23.83
C LYS A 66 -0.86 18.12 -23.25
N TYR A 67 -0.69 19.21 -22.52
CA TYR A 67 0.50 19.42 -21.71
C TYR A 67 0.51 18.51 -20.49
N THR A 68 1.68 17.95 -20.17
CA THR A 68 1.85 17.04 -19.05
C THR A 68 3.09 17.35 -18.22
N LEU A 69 2.97 17.14 -16.91
CA LEU A 69 4.04 17.22 -15.92
C LEU A 69 4.48 15.81 -15.52
N VAL A 70 5.13 15.11 -16.45
CA VAL A 70 5.60 13.73 -16.22
C VAL A 70 7.05 13.68 -15.80
N ARG A 71 7.44 12.66 -15.04
CA ARG A 71 8.83 12.32 -14.73
C ARG A 71 9.45 11.52 -15.87
N THR A 72 10.78 11.57 -15.99
CA THR A 72 11.50 10.77 -16.99
C THR A 72 11.34 9.26 -16.73
N MET A 73 11.26 8.46 -17.79
CA MET A 73 11.29 7.00 -17.72
C MET A 73 12.56 6.51 -17.04
N LYS A 74 13.71 7.14 -17.31
CA LYS A 74 14.96 6.88 -16.61
C LYS A 74 14.80 6.97 -15.09
N SER A 75 14.09 7.98 -14.59
CA SER A 75 13.80 8.11 -13.15
C SER A 75 12.82 7.05 -12.65
N GLN A 76 11.74 6.77 -13.42
CA GLN A 76 10.77 5.73 -13.06
C GLN A 76 11.46 4.36 -12.85
N LEU A 77 12.36 3.97 -13.75
CA LEU A 77 13.06 2.67 -13.70
C LEU A 77 14.13 2.57 -12.61
N GLN A 78 14.47 3.68 -11.93
CA GLN A 78 15.39 3.70 -10.79
C GLN A 78 14.66 3.85 -9.44
N SER A 79 13.35 4.12 -9.48
CA SER A 79 12.49 4.31 -8.32
C SER A 79 11.72 3.03 -8.00
N THR A 80 11.52 2.72 -6.71
CA THR A 80 10.68 1.59 -6.25
C THR A 80 9.18 1.77 -6.54
N ARG A 81 8.82 2.85 -7.24
CA ARG A 81 7.48 3.13 -7.75
C ARG A 81 7.56 3.84 -9.09
N LEU A 82 6.57 3.58 -9.93
CA LEU A 82 6.23 4.42 -11.07
C LEU A 82 5.76 5.80 -10.57
N PHE A 83 6.04 6.84 -11.34
CA PHE A 83 5.67 8.22 -11.04
C PHE A 83 4.48 8.70 -11.85
N ASN A 84 4.28 8.17 -13.07
CA ASN A 84 3.37 8.75 -14.05
C ASN A 84 2.11 7.91 -14.24
N GLU A 85 2.26 6.61 -14.55
CA GLU A 85 1.14 5.75 -14.94
C GLU A 85 0.16 5.48 -13.80
N ASN A 86 0.60 5.62 -12.56
CA ASN A 86 -0.23 5.50 -11.36
C ASN A 86 -1.37 6.54 -11.33
N TYR A 87 -1.28 7.66 -12.06
CA TYR A 87 -2.42 8.54 -12.32
C TYR A 87 -3.60 7.78 -12.96
N PHE A 88 -3.32 7.05 -14.05
CA PHE A 88 -4.34 6.26 -14.75
C PHE A 88 -4.76 5.05 -13.92
N ALA A 89 -3.82 4.39 -13.25
CA ALA A 89 -4.11 3.23 -12.42
C ALA A 89 -5.04 3.58 -11.26
N PHE A 90 -4.88 4.76 -10.66
CA PHE A 90 -5.76 5.25 -9.59
C PHE A 90 -7.20 5.44 -10.08
N LEU A 91 -7.38 6.10 -11.22
CA LEU A 91 -8.71 6.24 -11.82
C LEU A 91 -9.34 4.89 -12.17
N ALA A 92 -8.56 3.97 -12.75
CA ALA A 92 -9.02 2.62 -13.07
C ALA A 92 -9.44 1.82 -11.82
N ALA A 93 -8.68 1.96 -10.72
CA ALA A 93 -9.01 1.33 -9.44
C ALA A 93 -10.29 1.91 -8.84
N LEU A 94 -10.47 3.23 -8.86
CA LEU A 94 -11.71 3.88 -8.39
C LEU A 94 -12.92 3.48 -9.26
N ASP A 95 -12.76 3.39 -10.59
CA ASP A 95 -13.81 2.92 -11.49
C ASP A 95 -14.21 1.46 -11.18
N ASP A 96 -13.25 0.60 -10.88
CA ASP A 96 -13.50 -0.78 -10.47
C ASP A 96 -14.24 -0.84 -9.11
N VAL A 97 -13.85 0.00 -8.13
CA VAL A 97 -14.57 0.17 -6.86
C VAL A 97 -16.02 0.59 -7.09
N VAL A 98 -16.26 1.56 -7.99
CA VAL A 98 -17.62 2.01 -8.39
C VAL A 98 -18.42 0.86 -9.01
N LYS A 99 -17.82 0.12 -9.95
CA LYS A 99 -18.47 -1.05 -10.60
C LYS A 99 -18.88 -2.11 -9.58
N ARG A 100 -18.06 -2.32 -8.54
CA ARG A 100 -18.36 -3.24 -7.41
C ARG A 100 -19.38 -2.68 -6.43
N LYS A 101 -19.81 -1.43 -6.58
CA LYS A 101 -20.77 -0.73 -5.72
C LYS A 101 -20.28 -0.63 -4.27
N ILE A 102 -18.96 -0.48 -4.08
CA ILE A 102 -18.34 -0.22 -2.78
C ILE A 102 -18.43 1.28 -2.52
N LYS A 103 -18.83 1.67 -1.30
CA LYS A 103 -19.10 3.06 -0.94
C LYS A 103 -18.09 3.65 0.03
N THR A 104 -17.27 2.83 0.68
CA THR A 104 -16.22 3.31 1.59
C THR A 104 -14.87 2.91 1.02
N VAL A 105 -14.02 3.91 0.84
CA VAL A 105 -12.65 3.77 0.35
C VAL A 105 -11.71 4.35 1.38
N VAL A 106 -10.73 3.56 1.80
CA VAL A 106 -9.70 3.96 2.75
C VAL A 106 -8.38 4.15 2.00
N LEU A 107 -7.67 5.25 2.26
CA LEU A 107 -6.31 5.50 1.77
C LEU A 107 -5.31 5.51 2.94
N PRO A 108 -4.60 4.40 3.22
CA PRO A 108 -3.59 4.30 4.29
C PRO A 108 -2.26 5.03 3.97
N GLY A 109 -2.32 6.31 3.63
CA GLY A 109 -1.14 7.12 3.36
C GLY A 109 -0.49 6.90 2.01
N ASP A 110 0.49 7.77 1.74
CA ASP A 110 1.20 7.93 0.48
C ASP A 110 0.25 8.06 -0.72
N PHE A 111 -0.78 8.90 -0.56
CA PHE A 111 -1.76 9.18 -1.59
C PHE A 111 -1.24 10.17 -2.65
N SER A 112 -0.17 10.91 -2.36
CA SER A 112 0.40 11.95 -3.22
C SER A 112 1.90 11.78 -3.46
N ASP A 113 2.40 12.27 -4.60
CA ASP A 113 3.84 12.41 -4.83
C ASP A 113 4.37 13.59 -3.99
N ASP A 114 5.07 13.24 -2.90
CA ASP A 114 5.80 14.13 -1.98
C ASP A 114 4.97 15.27 -1.32
N GLY A 115 3.66 15.09 -1.18
CA GLY A 115 2.82 16.09 -0.52
C GLY A 115 2.86 17.45 -1.24
N GLN A 116 3.19 17.44 -2.53
CA GLN A 116 3.33 18.67 -3.30
C GLN A 116 1.96 19.33 -3.48
N PRO A 117 1.85 20.66 -3.30
CA PRO A 117 0.59 21.36 -3.43
C PRO A 117 -0.19 21.04 -4.72
N ILE A 118 0.50 20.88 -5.86
CA ILE A 118 -0.15 20.51 -7.13
C ILE A 118 -0.83 19.13 -7.05
N ASN A 119 -0.15 18.14 -6.48
CA ASN A 119 -0.62 16.77 -6.38
C ASN A 119 -1.74 16.62 -5.35
N ILE A 120 -1.64 17.32 -4.22
CA ILE A 120 -2.68 17.36 -3.18
C ILE A 120 -4.00 17.91 -3.73
N ARG A 121 -3.93 18.98 -4.55
CA ARG A 121 -5.12 19.53 -5.21
C ARG A 121 -5.67 18.60 -6.29
N GLY A 122 -4.79 17.94 -7.05
CA GLY A 122 -5.17 16.89 -7.99
C GLY A 122 -5.94 15.76 -7.33
N LEU A 123 -5.41 15.26 -6.22
CA LEU A 123 -6.07 14.25 -5.40
C LEU A 123 -7.43 14.74 -4.90
N LYS A 124 -7.50 15.92 -4.27
CA LYS A 124 -8.76 16.50 -3.78
C LYS A 124 -9.81 16.53 -4.89
N ARG A 125 -9.43 17.02 -6.07
CA ARG A 125 -10.32 17.11 -7.24
C ARG A 125 -10.87 15.74 -7.64
N ILE A 126 -10.02 14.71 -7.71
CA ILE A 126 -10.43 13.34 -8.03
C ILE A 126 -11.36 12.79 -6.95
N LEU A 127 -10.98 12.88 -5.68
CA LEU A 127 -11.78 12.36 -4.57
C LEU A 127 -13.14 13.05 -4.48
N ASP A 128 -13.20 14.37 -4.65
CA ASP A 128 -14.45 15.12 -4.67
C ASP A 128 -15.35 14.70 -5.83
N ASP A 129 -14.78 14.48 -7.02
CA ASP A 129 -15.54 14.07 -8.20
C ASP A 129 -16.18 12.69 -8.00
N TYR A 130 -15.42 11.70 -7.54
CA TYR A 130 -15.94 10.36 -7.24
C TYR A 130 -16.92 10.37 -6.06
N SER A 131 -16.70 11.22 -5.06
CA SER A 131 -17.64 11.42 -3.95
C SER A 131 -18.98 11.95 -4.48
N LYS A 132 -18.96 13.00 -5.31
CA LYS A 132 -20.18 13.65 -5.84
C LYS A 132 -20.93 12.77 -6.83
N LYS A 133 -20.22 12.17 -7.80
CA LYS A 133 -20.84 11.37 -8.87
C LYS A 133 -21.28 9.99 -8.42
N HIS A 134 -20.53 9.37 -7.52
CA HIS A 134 -20.71 7.96 -7.18
C HIS A 134 -21.01 7.73 -5.69
N GLY A 135 -21.06 8.77 -4.87
CA GLY A 135 -21.35 8.64 -3.43
C GLY A 135 -20.29 7.82 -2.69
N ILE A 136 -19.02 7.92 -3.10
CA ILE A 136 -17.92 7.30 -2.36
C ILE A 136 -17.58 8.17 -1.15
N HIS A 137 -17.38 7.52 0.00
CA HIS A 137 -16.88 8.10 1.23
C HIS A 137 -15.40 7.73 1.38
N PHE A 138 -14.53 8.72 1.20
CA PHE A 138 -13.10 8.56 1.40
C PHE A 138 -12.70 8.84 2.84
N ILE A 139 -11.81 8.00 3.37
CA ILE A 139 -11.25 8.08 4.72
C ILE A 139 -9.75 7.88 4.58
N ILE A 140 -8.96 8.88 4.95
CA ILE A 140 -7.52 8.88 4.69
C ILE A 140 -6.72 9.08 5.97
N THR A 141 -5.48 8.61 5.97
CA THR A 141 -4.44 9.00 6.93
C THR A 141 -3.16 9.34 6.16
N THR A 142 -2.19 9.99 6.79
CA THR A 142 -0.96 10.42 6.14
C THR A 142 0.09 9.31 6.09
N GLY A 143 0.85 9.27 4.99
CA GLY A 143 2.12 8.55 4.88
C GLY A 143 3.33 9.48 4.89
N ASN A 144 4.52 8.91 4.70
CA ASN A 144 5.76 9.69 4.75
C ASN A 144 5.99 10.56 3.51
N HIS A 145 5.33 10.28 2.39
CA HIS A 145 5.36 11.14 1.21
C HIS A 145 4.30 12.23 1.28
N ASP A 146 3.15 12.01 1.91
CA ASP A 146 2.11 13.05 2.03
C ASP A 146 2.53 14.21 2.94
N VAL A 147 3.27 13.88 4.00
CA VAL A 147 3.86 14.85 4.94
C VAL A 147 5.31 14.44 5.18
N ALA A 148 6.21 14.82 4.28
CA ALA A 148 7.64 14.49 4.39
C ALA A 148 8.32 15.15 5.61
N LYS A 149 7.79 16.31 6.02
CA LYS A 149 8.20 17.12 7.17
C LYS A 149 6.97 17.72 7.84
N PRO A 150 7.01 18.03 9.15
CA PRO A 150 5.81 18.49 9.86
C PRO A 150 5.34 19.88 9.41
N TYR A 151 6.18 20.65 8.72
CA TYR A 151 5.92 22.01 8.24
C TYR A 151 6.25 22.14 6.75
N LEU A 152 5.67 23.16 6.11
CA LEU A 152 5.95 23.54 4.73
C LEU A 152 7.46 23.65 4.47
N THR A 153 7.94 22.98 3.42
CA THR A 153 9.37 22.89 3.12
C THR A 153 9.63 23.25 1.66
N ASP A 154 10.60 24.15 1.43
CA ASP A 154 11.14 24.40 0.10
C ASP A 154 11.78 23.09 -0.43
N ALA A 155 11.30 22.61 -1.58
CA ALA A 155 11.77 21.41 -2.25
C ALA A 155 11.83 21.57 -3.78
N GLY A 156 12.16 20.51 -4.50
CA GLY A 156 12.17 20.48 -5.97
C GLY A 156 12.59 19.13 -6.52
N LYS A 157 12.50 18.99 -7.84
CA LYS A 157 12.86 17.79 -8.60
C LYS A 157 13.65 18.17 -9.84
N THR A 158 14.59 17.33 -10.23
CA THR A 158 15.50 17.60 -11.36
C THR A 158 15.14 16.82 -12.61
N ASP A 159 14.13 15.98 -12.55
CA ASP A 159 13.91 14.85 -13.45
C ASP A 159 12.44 14.77 -13.91
N PHE A 160 11.80 15.94 -14.06
CA PHE A 160 10.65 16.05 -14.95
C PHE A 160 11.11 15.89 -16.39
N LEU A 161 10.23 15.43 -17.28
CA LEU A 161 10.51 15.35 -18.70
C LEU A 161 10.21 16.70 -19.36
N GLY A 162 11.22 17.26 -20.01
CA GLY A 162 11.17 18.52 -20.73
C GLY A 162 11.30 18.34 -22.24
N ILE A 163 11.26 19.48 -22.93
CA ILE A 163 11.26 19.57 -24.40
C ILE A 163 12.47 18.84 -24.98
N GLY A 164 12.24 18.06 -26.04
CA GLY A 164 13.28 17.33 -26.76
C GLY A 164 13.80 16.10 -26.03
N GLY A 165 13.06 15.59 -25.04
CA GLY A 165 13.47 14.41 -24.25
C GLY A 165 14.46 14.72 -23.13
N LYS A 166 14.75 16.02 -22.88
CA LYS A 166 15.68 16.48 -21.84
C LYS A 166 15.05 16.44 -20.46
N GLU A 167 15.87 16.44 -19.42
CA GLU A 167 15.41 16.69 -18.05
C GLU A 167 14.98 18.15 -17.86
N GLN A 168 13.85 18.38 -17.19
CA GLN A 168 13.36 19.66 -16.73
C GLN A 168 13.50 19.74 -15.22
N VAL A 169 14.26 20.74 -14.76
CA VAL A 169 14.40 21.03 -13.34
C VAL A 169 13.28 21.96 -12.89
N ILE A 170 12.61 21.61 -11.80
CA ILE A 170 11.55 22.41 -11.17
C ILE A 170 11.85 22.54 -9.68
N MET A 171 12.01 23.77 -9.21
CA MET A 171 12.39 24.10 -7.82
C MET A 171 11.38 25.07 -7.20
N SER A 172 11.17 24.97 -5.89
CA SER A 172 10.25 25.88 -5.18
C SER A 172 10.82 27.28 -4.97
N LYS A 173 12.15 27.41 -5.04
CA LYS A 173 12.86 28.66 -4.79
C LYS A 173 14.10 28.79 -5.67
N THR A 174 14.37 30.01 -6.10
CA THR A 174 15.59 30.37 -6.85
C THR A 174 16.84 30.05 -6.03
N GLY A 175 17.89 29.55 -6.69
CA GLY A 175 19.17 29.23 -6.08
C GLY A 175 19.26 27.84 -5.44
N MET A 176 18.15 27.07 -5.42
CA MET A 176 18.18 25.67 -4.96
C MET A 176 18.87 24.71 -5.93
N TYR A 177 19.08 25.13 -7.18
CA TYR A 177 19.75 24.35 -8.21
C TYR A 177 20.66 25.24 -9.05
N ILE A 178 21.85 24.73 -9.32
CA ILE A 178 22.85 25.35 -10.18
C ILE A 178 22.95 24.45 -11.43
N PRO A 179 22.58 24.95 -12.63
CA PRO A 179 22.72 24.19 -13.86
C PRO A 179 24.14 23.66 -14.06
N LYS A 180 24.28 22.39 -14.44
CA LYS A 180 25.60 21.75 -14.60
C LYS A 180 26.20 22.03 -15.97
N SER A 181 25.39 22.44 -16.94
CA SER A 181 25.82 22.81 -18.28
C SER A 181 24.90 23.89 -18.89
N LYS A 182 25.36 24.53 -19.97
CA LYS A 182 24.56 25.48 -20.75
C LYS A 182 23.45 24.81 -21.58
N ASP A 183 23.52 23.49 -21.74
CA ASP A 183 22.58 22.72 -22.57
C ASP A 183 21.32 22.26 -21.81
N GLU A 184 21.30 22.45 -20.48
CA GLU A 184 20.15 22.20 -19.63
C GLU A 184 19.01 23.20 -19.91
N LEU A 185 17.78 22.73 -19.70
CA LEU A 185 16.61 23.59 -19.77
C LEU A 185 16.62 24.58 -18.60
N ALA A 186 16.06 25.77 -18.83
CA ALA A 186 15.92 26.79 -17.78
C ALA A 186 15.12 26.22 -16.60
N VAL A 187 15.62 26.45 -15.38
CA VAL A 187 14.97 25.99 -14.15
C VAL A 187 13.62 26.68 -14.01
N VAL A 188 12.56 25.89 -13.83
CA VAL A 188 11.22 26.40 -13.52
C VAL A 188 11.13 26.63 -12.02
N ILE A 189 10.66 27.81 -11.62
CA ILE A 189 10.45 28.17 -10.20
C ILE A 189 8.95 28.23 -9.91
N THR A 190 8.49 27.46 -8.92
CA THR A 190 7.09 27.43 -8.49
C THR A 190 6.96 26.86 -7.08
N LYS A 191 6.24 27.55 -6.18
CA LYS A 191 6.03 27.06 -4.81
C LYS A 191 5.25 25.74 -4.75
N ASP A 192 4.52 25.41 -5.82
CA ASP A 192 3.69 24.21 -5.91
C ASP A 192 4.49 22.90 -6.03
N ILE A 193 5.82 22.97 -6.22
CA ILE A 193 6.73 21.80 -6.16
C ILE A 193 7.38 21.61 -4.78
N GLY A 194 7.19 22.55 -3.85
CA GLY A 194 7.55 22.37 -2.44
C GLY A 194 6.73 21.25 -1.79
N THR A 195 7.03 20.88 -0.54
CA THR A 195 6.24 19.85 0.17
C THR A 195 5.42 20.47 1.29
N MET A 196 4.14 20.12 1.37
CA MET A 196 3.23 20.57 2.44
C MET A 196 3.61 19.96 3.80
N GLY A 197 3.27 20.68 4.87
CA GLY A 197 3.26 20.16 6.23
C GLY A 197 1.87 19.69 6.66
N TYR A 198 1.72 19.37 7.95
CA TYR A 198 0.44 18.91 8.49
C TYR A 198 -0.68 19.94 8.35
N ALA A 199 -0.39 21.22 8.57
CA ALA A 199 -1.40 22.28 8.52
C ALA A 199 -2.00 22.43 7.12
N GLU A 200 -1.15 22.41 6.11
CA GLU A 200 -1.56 22.57 4.71
C GLU A 200 -2.31 21.33 4.21
N VAL A 201 -1.83 20.12 4.52
CA VAL A 201 -2.52 18.87 4.17
C VAL A 201 -3.89 18.80 4.83
N LEU A 202 -3.98 19.10 6.13
CA LEU A 202 -5.24 19.11 6.86
C LEU A 202 -6.23 20.13 6.29
N LYS A 203 -5.74 21.31 5.86
CA LYS A 203 -6.57 22.34 5.24
C LYS A 203 -7.16 21.90 3.90
N GLU A 204 -6.37 21.27 3.04
CA GLU A 204 -6.82 20.87 1.69
C GLU A 204 -7.68 19.60 1.73
N LEU A 205 -7.30 18.61 2.56
CA LEU A 205 -7.90 17.26 2.56
C LEU A 205 -8.76 16.97 3.80
N GLY A 206 -9.08 17.98 4.61
CA GLY A 206 -9.80 17.84 5.87
C GLY A 206 -11.13 17.07 5.78
N ASP A 207 -11.83 17.20 4.65
CA ASP A 207 -13.12 16.55 4.40
C ASP A 207 -13.05 15.03 4.21
N PHE A 208 -11.85 14.44 4.13
CA PHE A 208 -11.67 13.00 3.88
C PHE A 208 -11.35 12.22 5.17
N GLY A 209 -12.13 12.49 6.22
CA GLY A 209 -12.09 11.80 7.51
C GLY A 209 -11.34 12.56 8.62
N PHE A 210 -10.43 13.47 8.27
CA PHE A 210 -9.69 14.24 9.27
C PHE A 210 -10.54 15.20 10.10
N PHE A 211 -11.71 15.60 9.60
CA PHE A 211 -12.75 16.32 10.36
C PHE A 211 -14.03 15.48 10.47
N PRO A 212 -14.79 15.65 11.57
CA PRO A 212 -16.09 15.03 11.70
C PRO A 212 -17.06 15.59 10.66
N LYS A 213 -18.00 14.77 10.23
CA LYS A 213 -19.16 15.16 9.41
C LYS A 213 -20.46 14.91 10.14
N LYS A 214 -21.52 15.64 9.78
CA LYS A 214 -22.84 15.52 10.41
C LYS A 214 -23.44 14.11 10.27
N GLU A 215 -23.11 13.44 9.18
CA GLU A 215 -23.52 12.06 8.92
C GLU A 215 -22.71 11.01 9.70
N ASN A 216 -21.64 11.38 10.41
CA ASN A 216 -20.91 10.43 11.23
C ASN A 216 -21.69 10.13 12.51
N THR A 217 -21.83 8.85 12.82
CA THR A 217 -22.41 8.41 14.10
C THR A 217 -21.50 8.76 15.27
N TYR A 218 -20.20 8.65 15.05
CA TYR A 218 -19.17 8.97 16.03
C TYR A 218 -17.89 9.37 15.33
N TRP A 219 -17.17 10.31 15.94
CA TRP A 219 -15.83 10.70 15.53
C TRP A 219 -15.06 11.17 16.75
N GLU A 220 -13.79 10.80 16.90
CA GLU A 220 -12.90 11.32 17.95
C GLU A 220 -11.44 11.34 17.51
N THR A 221 -10.61 12.06 18.26
CA THR A 221 -9.14 12.02 18.16
C THR A 221 -8.56 11.52 19.49
N PRO A 222 -7.26 11.20 19.57
CA PRO A 222 -6.60 10.91 20.84
C PRO A 222 -6.72 12.03 21.89
N PHE A 223 -7.07 13.25 21.46
CA PHE A 223 -7.14 14.46 22.29
C PHE A 223 -8.58 14.86 22.62
N ALA A 224 -9.58 14.10 22.17
CA ALA A 224 -10.97 14.37 22.44
C ALA A 224 -11.27 14.26 23.95
N THR A 225 -11.99 15.25 24.47
CA THR A 225 -12.44 15.31 25.88
C THR A 225 -13.83 14.72 26.09
N TYR A 226 -14.55 14.43 25.00
CA TYR A 226 -15.81 13.70 25.00
C TYR A 226 -15.58 12.19 24.82
N ASN A 227 -16.66 11.43 24.93
CA ASN A 227 -16.72 10.02 24.62
C ASN A 227 -17.99 9.74 23.79
N TYR A 228 -18.23 8.46 23.48
CA TYR A 228 -19.38 8.05 22.68
C TYR A 228 -20.73 8.49 23.26
N ASP A 229 -20.89 8.43 24.58
CA ASP A 229 -22.19 8.62 25.23
C ASP A 229 -22.57 10.10 25.33
N ASN A 230 -21.58 11.00 25.29
CA ASN A 230 -21.79 12.45 25.34
C ASN A 230 -21.31 13.18 24.07
N TYR A 231 -21.12 12.43 22.99
CA TYR A 231 -20.76 12.93 21.67
C TYR A 231 -21.81 13.89 21.11
N SER A 232 -21.33 14.90 20.40
CA SER A 232 -22.13 15.75 19.52
C SER A 232 -21.23 16.25 18.40
N PHE A 233 -21.79 16.43 17.20
CA PHE A 233 -21.06 16.97 16.06
C PHE A 233 -20.35 18.29 16.40
N GLU A 234 -21.01 19.19 17.13
CA GLU A 234 -20.49 20.51 17.50
C GLU A 234 -19.25 20.41 18.40
N LYS A 235 -19.28 19.56 19.43
CA LYS A 235 -18.11 19.26 20.28
C LYS A 235 -16.95 18.68 19.47
N ALA A 236 -17.26 17.79 18.54
CA ALA A 236 -16.26 17.16 17.70
C ALA A 236 -15.56 18.18 16.79
N VAL A 237 -16.34 19.03 16.11
CA VAL A 237 -15.82 20.13 15.26
C VAL A 237 -14.94 21.07 16.07
N ALA A 238 -15.36 21.47 17.27
CA ALA A 238 -14.60 22.37 18.15
C ALA A 238 -13.25 21.79 18.60
N GLN A 239 -13.05 20.47 18.52
CA GLN A 239 -11.83 19.77 18.93
C GLN A 239 -11.06 19.15 17.75
N ALA A 240 -11.51 19.37 16.51
CA ALA A 240 -10.91 18.77 15.32
C ALA A 240 -9.77 19.61 14.70
N SER A 241 -9.68 20.90 15.04
CA SER A 241 -8.64 21.80 14.53
C SER A 241 -7.24 21.34 14.91
N ILE A 242 -6.24 21.65 14.08
CA ILE A 242 -4.84 21.24 14.29
C ILE A 242 -4.28 21.65 15.66
N ASP A 243 -4.64 22.84 16.16
CA ASP A 243 -4.15 23.37 17.44
C ASP A 243 -4.62 22.55 18.66
N LYS A 244 -5.66 21.72 18.48
CA LYS A 244 -6.21 20.81 19.50
C LYS A 244 -5.70 19.39 19.36
N ARG A 245 -4.85 19.12 18.38
CA ARG A 245 -4.38 17.78 18.00
C ARG A 245 -2.87 17.69 18.04
N ASN A 246 -2.29 18.14 19.14
CA ASN A 246 -0.86 18.29 19.31
C ASN A 246 -0.35 17.47 20.48
N TYR A 247 0.90 17.03 20.39
CA TYR A 247 1.60 16.35 21.47
C TYR A 247 3.04 16.87 21.59
N ASN A 248 3.64 16.66 22.77
CA ASN A 248 5.04 16.96 23.02
C ASN A 248 5.90 15.79 22.55
N ILE A 249 6.72 16.00 21.52
CA ILE A 249 7.64 14.97 21.03
C ILE A 249 8.98 15.03 21.79
N PRO A 250 9.48 13.91 22.37
CA PRO A 250 10.81 13.86 22.96
C PRO A 250 11.93 13.96 21.90
N PRO A 251 13.18 14.25 22.30
CA PRO A 251 13.63 14.55 23.67
C PRO A 251 13.44 16.03 24.07
N TYR A 252 13.15 16.93 23.13
CA TYR A 252 13.09 18.37 23.41
C TYR A 252 11.70 18.91 23.77
N ASN A 253 10.68 18.04 23.80
CA ASN A 253 9.28 18.39 24.07
C ASN A 253 8.74 19.49 23.16
N THR A 254 9.17 19.50 21.89
CA THR A 254 8.55 20.39 20.91
C THR A 254 7.15 19.92 20.55
N ILE A 255 6.30 20.85 20.16
CA ILE A 255 4.89 20.56 19.87
C ILE A 255 4.78 20.21 18.39
N VAL A 256 4.23 19.03 18.09
CA VAL A 256 3.97 18.57 16.71
C VAL A 256 2.52 18.06 16.61
N PRO A 257 1.84 18.30 15.48
CA PRO A 257 0.51 17.75 15.23
C PRO A 257 0.48 16.22 15.10
N ASP A 258 -0.69 15.63 15.37
CA ASP A 258 -1.01 14.23 15.13
C ASP A 258 -2.40 14.12 14.46
N LEU A 259 -2.42 13.58 13.25
CA LEU A 259 -3.64 13.48 12.46
C LEU A 259 -4.42 12.16 12.66
N SER A 260 -4.15 11.40 13.71
CA SER A 260 -4.92 10.20 14.07
C SER A 260 -6.36 10.53 14.47
N TYR A 261 -7.31 9.67 14.10
CA TYR A 261 -8.73 9.80 14.45
C TYR A 261 -9.47 8.46 14.36
N LEU A 262 -10.62 8.38 15.02
CA LEU A 262 -11.57 7.28 14.92
C LEU A 262 -12.83 7.80 14.26
N VAL A 263 -13.42 7.02 13.35
CA VAL A 263 -14.71 7.39 12.73
C VAL A 263 -15.64 6.18 12.63
N GLU A 264 -16.93 6.42 12.90
CA GLU A 264 -18.04 5.51 12.61
C GLU A 264 -18.86 6.08 11.44
N THR A 265 -18.55 5.64 10.21
CA THR A 265 -19.25 6.08 8.99
C THR A 265 -20.44 5.21 8.63
N GLN A 266 -20.51 4.00 9.17
CA GLN A 266 -21.63 3.05 8.99
C GLN A 266 -21.93 2.38 10.33
N ASN A 267 -23.18 1.96 10.52
CA ASN A 267 -23.60 1.33 11.78
C ASN A 267 -22.68 0.15 12.16
N ASN A 268 -22.07 0.26 13.34
CA ASN A 268 -21.26 -0.75 14.00
C ASN A 268 -19.89 -1.05 13.38
N VAL A 269 -19.39 -0.20 12.48
CA VAL A 269 -18.03 -0.32 11.93
C VAL A 269 -17.21 0.90 12.32
N TRP A 270 -16.15 0.67 13.07
CA TRP A 270 -15.20 1.68 13.50
C TRP A 270 -13.91 1.58 12.70
N LEU A 271 -13.50 2.71 12.13
CA LEU A 271 -12.26 2.85 11.39
C LEU A 271 -11.30 3.69 12.22
N LEU A 272 -10.24 3.06 12.72
CA LEU A 272 -9.19 3.67 13.52
C LEU A 272 -8.03 4.04 12.61
N ALA A 273 -7.96 5.33 12.25
CA ALA A 273 -6.90 5.90 11.44
C ALA A 273 -5.74 6.33 12.36
N ILE A 274 -4.57 5.71 12.18
CA ILE A 274 -3.38 6.03 12.95
C ILE A 274 -2.39 6.77 12.04
N ASP A 275 -1.99 7.96 12.47
CA ASP A 275 -0.88 8.71 11.88
C ASP A 275 0.44 8.24 12.50
N GLY A 276 1.07 7.29 11.81
CA GLY A 276 2.34 6.70 12.22
C GLY A 276 3.57 7.55 11.91
N ASN A 277 3.44 8.74 11.30
CA ASN A 277 4.59 9.58 10.97
C ASN A 277 5.24 10.07 12.26
N VAL A 278 6.56 9.89 12.40
CA VAL A 278 7.33 10.40 13.54
C VAL A 278 8.49 11.25 13.04
N TYR A 279 8.47 12.52 13.42
CA TYR A 279 9.50 13.49 13.08
C TYR A 279 10.43 13.67 14.29
N VAL A 280 11.40 12.77 14.45
CA VAL A 280 12.36 12.86 15.57
C VAL A 280 13.08 14.22 15.48
N PRO A 281 12.96 15.09 16.50
CA PRO A 281 13.53 16.43 16.45
C PRO A 281 15.04 16.39 16.70
N LYS A 282 15.77 17.26 15.99
CA LYS A 282 17.19 17.56 16.22
C LYS A 282 17.32 18.69 17.23
N GLU A 283 18.49 18.87 17.84
CA GLU A 283 18.69 19.89 18.88
C GLU A 283 18.31 21.32 18.44
N ALA A 284 18.54 21.65 17.17
CA ALA A 284 18.23 22.95 16.59
C ALA A 284 16.74 23.37 16.69
N VAL A 285 15.81 22.45 17.01
CA VAL A 285 14.41 22.82 17.28
C VAL A 285 14.26 23.73 18.51
N LYS A 286 15.23 23.73 19.44
CA LYS A 286 15.20 24.60 20.63
C LYS A 286 15.18 26.08 20.24
N GLU A 287 15.89 26.43 19.16
CA GLU A 287 15.98 27.80 18.65
C GLU A 287 14.91 28.08 17.60
N ASN A 288 14.66 27.12 16.70
CA ASN A 288 13.72 27.28 15.60
C ASN A 288 12.80 26.05 15.45
N PRO A 289 11.73 25.94 16.27
CA PRO A 289 10.86 24.77 16.31
C PRO A 289 9.95 24.63 15.08
N LYS A 290 9.81 25.68 14.26
CA LYS A 290 9.00 25.64 13.04
C LYS A 290 9.83 25.39 11.77
N ASN A 291 11.14 25.30 11.89
CA ASN A 291 11.99 24.96 10.75
C ASN A 291 11.92 23.45 10.45
N PRO A 292 11.39 23.04 9.29
CA PRO A 292 11.25 21.62 8.95
C PRO A 292 12.59 20.85 8.89
N LEU A 293 13.71 21.53 8.60
CA LEU A 293 15.04 20.90 8.51
C LEU A 293 15.55 20.41 9.88
N ASN A 294 14.98 20.94 10.96
CA ASN A 294 15.29 20.55 12.33
C ASN A 294 14.62 19.23 12.74
N TYR A 295 13.92 18.56 11.82
CA TYR A 295 13.27 17.28 12.05
C TYR A 295 13.80 16.20 11.10
N ASN A 296 13.94 14.96 11.59
CA ASN A 296 14.24 13.81 10.74
C ASN A 296 13.03 13.43 9.86
N GLY A 297 13.27 12.67 8.78
CA GLY A 297 12.19 12.15 7.93
C GLY A 297 11.52 10.94 8.59
N PRO A 298 10.21 10.73 8.39
CA PRO A 298 9.47 9.66 9.07
C PRO A 298 9.61 8.31 8.32
N GLY A 299 10.83 7.86 8.00
CA GLY A 299 11.02 6.66 7.17
C GLY A 299 10.94 5.31 7.90
N VAL A 300 11.02 5.31 9.23
CA VAL A 300 11.23 4.09 10.06
C VAL A 300 9.92 3.45 10.52
N GLY A 301 8.82 4.22 10.59
CA GLY A 301 7.51 3.71 11.02
C GLY A 301 7.42 3.36 12.50
N TYR A 302 6.72 2.28 12.82
CA TYR A 302 6.25 1.97 14.18
C TYR A 302 7.32 1.80 15.25
N ASN A 303 8.56 1.43 14.89
CA ASN A 303 9.65 1.36 15.87
C ASN A 303 9.86 2.71 16.58
N THR A 304 9.65 3.83 15.86
CA THR A 304 9.74 5.18 16.44
C THR A 304 8.44 5.62 17.12
N VAL A 305 7.29 5.07 16.76
CA VAL A 305 6.00 5.33 17.43
C VAL A 305 6.05 4.86 18.89
N LEU A 306 6.65 3.68 19.16
CA LEU A 306 6.77 3.14 20.52
C LEU A 306 7.49 4.08 21.49
N THR A 307 8.42 4.88 20.99
CA THR A 307 9.25 5.77 21.81
C THR A 307 8.74 7.22 21.82
N HIS A 308 8.17 7.72 20.71
CA HIS A 308 7.85 9.14 20.53
C HIS A 308 6.35 9.47 20.48
N LYS A 309 5.47 8.50 20.21
CA LYS A 309 4.01 8.69 20.13
C LYS A 309 3.24 7.72 21.05
N LYS A 310 3.72 7.56 22.29
CA LYS A 310 3.16 6.60 23.28
C LYS A 310 1.67 6.81 23.57
N HIS A 311 1.15 8.03 23.42
CA HIS A 311 -0.28 8.33 23.58
C HIS A 311 -1.16 7.51 22.63
N LEU A 312 -0.67 7.18 21.43
CA LEU A 312 -1.43 6.37 20.46
C LEU A 312 -1.69 4.95 20.96
N ILE A 313 -0.75 4.34 21.69
CA ILE A 313 -0.90 2.99 22.24
C ILE A 313 -2.00 2.98 23.31
N SER A 314 -1.95 3.97 24.21
CA SER A 314 -2.95 4.14 25.28
C SER A 314 -4.34 4.43 24.71
N TRP A 315 -4.42 5.29 23.69
CA TRP A 315 -5.66 5.62 23.02
C TRP A 315 -6.23 4.43 22.22
N ALA A 316 -5.41 3.70 21.46
CA ALA A 316 -5.84 2.50 20.74
C ALA A 316 -6.45 1.45 21.68
N ARG A 317 -5.87 1.26 22.88
CA ARG A 317 -6.44 0.38 23.92
C ARG A 317 -7.84 0.84 24.35
N LYS A 318 -8.00 2.14 24.67
CA LYS A 318 -9.30 2.72 25.03
C LYS A 318 -10.34 2.52 23.92
N VAL A 319 -9.97 2.77 22.66
CA VAL A 319 -10.83 2.56 21.50
C VAL A 319 -11.26 1.09 21.38
N VAL A 320 -10.33 0.15 21.53
CA VAL A 320 -10.61 -1.29 21.48
C VAL A 320 -11.58 -1.72 22.58
N GLU A 321 -11.38 -1.23 23.81
CA GLU A 321 -12.25 -1.55 24.95
C GLU A 321 -13.67 -1.03 24.72
N GLU A 322 -13.81 0.21 24.26
CA GLU A 322 -15.12 0.80 23.93
C GLU A 322 -15.79 0.12 22.74
N ALA A 323 -15.03 -0.24 21.70
CA ALA A 323 -15.53 -1.01 20.57
C ALA A 323 -16.13 -2.34 21.03
N LYS A 324 -15.45 -3.06 21.93
CA LYS A 324 -15.95 -4.32 22.50
C LYS A 324 -17.21 -4.12 23.33
N LYS A 325 -17.22 -3.12 24.22
CA LYS A 325 -18.37 -2.77 25.07
C LYS A 325 -19.62 -2.47 24.22
N LYS A 326 -19.44 -1.82 23.07
CA LYS A 326 -20.51 -1.41 22.18
C LYS A 326 -20.78 -2.37 21.01
N GLY A 327 -20.08 -3.51 20.97
CA GLY A 327 -20.24 -4.52 19.93
C GLY A 327 -19.84 -4.05 18.51
N LYS A 328 -18.92 -3.10 18.41
CA LYS A 328 -18.42 -2.53 17.16
C LYS A 328 -17.36 -3.44 16.54
N THR A 329 -17.35 -3.55 15.21
CA THR A 329 -16.23 -4.11 14.46
C THR A 329 -15.19 -3.02 14.24
N LEU A 330 -14.04 -3.15 14.90
CA LEU A 330 -12.91 -2.22 14.78
C LEU A 330 -11.95 -2.70 13.70
N ILE A 331 -11.61 -1.82 12.77
CA ILE A 331 -10.58 -2.03 11.76
C ILE A 331 -9.59 -0.87 11.88
N ALA A 332 -8.34 -1.19 12.19
CA ALA A 332 -7.28 -0.20 12.24
C ALA A 332 -6.59 -0.08 10.88
N PHE A 333 -6.08 1.09 10.56
CA PHE A 333 -5.22 1.29 9.41
C PHE A 333 -4.22 2.42 9.66
N SER A 334 -3.04 2.29 9.07
CA SER A 334 -2.00 3.29 9.07
C SER A 334 -1.09 3.09 7.88
N HIS A 335 -0.20 4.02 7.61
CA HIS A 335 0.75 3.86 6.52
C HIS A 335 1.74 2.70 6.73
N TYR A 336 2.34 2.61 7.92
CA TYR A 336 3.39 1.63 8.21
C TYR A 336 2.82 0.27 8.62
N PRO A 337 3.51 -0.85 8.34
CA PRO A 337 3.14 -2.16 8.88
C PRO A 337 3.41 -2.27 10.39
N MET A 338 2.53 -2.98 11.11
CA MET A 338 2.72 -3.31 12.54
C MET A 338 3.42 -4.66 12.77
N VAL A 339 3.44 -5.53 11.76
CA VAL A 339 4.07 -6.87 11.80
C VAL A 339 5.16 -6.92 10.74
N GLU A 340 6.21 -7.70 10.99
CA GLU A 340 7.22 -8.01 9.98
C GLU A 340 6.57 -8.50 8.69
N PHE A 341 7.08 -8.03 7.55
CA PHE A 341 6.53 -8.26 6.22
C PHE A 341 7.46 -9.07 5.31
N ASN A 342 8.40 -9.80 5.91
CA ASN A 342 9.36 -10.67 5.22
C ASN A 342 9.15 -12.15 5.58
N ASP A 343 7.95 -12.57 6.02
CA ASP A 343 7.63 -13.95 6.42
C ASP A 343 8.61 -14.54 7.46
N ASP A 344 8.97 -13.74 8.44
CA ASP A 344 9.96 -14.05 9.48
C ASP A 344 11.38 -14.33 8.92
N ALA A 345 11.66 -13.97 7.66
CA ALA A 345 12.95 -14.18 7.00
C ALA A 345 13.97 -13.08 7.31
N SER A 346 13.60 -12.01 8.03
CA SER A 346 14.46 -10.83 8.19
C SER A 346 15.84 -11.14 8.75
N GLU A 347 15.96 -12.01 9.76
CA GLU A 347 17.28 -12.39 10.32
C GLU A 347 18.17 -13.09 9.29
N MET A 348 17.59 -13.92 8.43
CA MET A 348 18.33 -14.59 7.38
C MET A 348 18.63 -13.65 6.20
N MET A 349 17.74 -12.70 5.92
CA MET A 349 18.01 -11.63 4.95
C MET A 349 19.17 -10.75 5.41
N LYS A 350 19.31 -10.47 6.72
CA LYS A 350 20.48 -9.77 7.27
C LYS A 350 21.78 -10.55 7.05
N GLN A 351 21.74 -11.88 7.20
CA GLN A 351 22.90 -12.75 6.95
C GLN A 351 23.32 -12.71 5.48
N LEU A 352 22.36 -12.85 4.56
CA LEU A 352 22.64 -12.87 3.12
C LEU A 352 23.01 -11.51 2.56
N PHE A 353 22.17 -10.49 2.80
CA PHE A 353 22.29 -9.20 2.14
C PHE A 353 23.09 -8.19 2.98
N GLY A 354 23.05 -8.30 4.31
CA GLY A 354 23.59 -7.33 5.25
C GLY A 354 22.49 -6.51 5.95
N GLU A 355 22.79 -5.98 7.14
CA GLU A 355 21.78 -5.35 8.02
C GLU A 355 21.09 -4.11 7.42
N ASP A 356 21.82 -3.31 6.63
CA ASP A 356 21.30 -2.07 6.04
C ASP A 356 20.71 -2.26 4.62
N LYS A 357 20.61 -3.50 4.14
CA LYS A 357 20.11 -3.82 2.79
C LYS A 357 18.63 -4.14 2.78
N MET A 358 18.04 -4.20 1.58
CA MET A 358 16.65 -4.64 1.37
C MET A 358 15.63 -3.85 2.21
N GLN A 359 15.97 -2.61 2.59
CA GLN A 359 15.18 -1.75 3.47
C GLN A 359 14.87 -2.38 4.85
N LEU A 360 15.72 -3.28 5.35
CA LEU A 360 15.50 -4.01 6.61
C LEU A 360 15.36 -3.10 7.84
N HIS A 361 15.94 -1.90 7.82
CA HIS A 361 15.76 -0.88 8.85
C HIS A 361 14.29 -0.42 9.04
N ARG A 362 13.41 -0.72 8.08
CA ARG A 362 11.97 -0.39 8.12
C ARG A 362 11.10 -1.51 8.69
N VAL A 363 11.68 -2.70 8.93
CA VAL A 363 10.94 -3.83 9.48
C VAL A 363 10.53 -3.49 10.92
N PRO A 364 9.24 -3.54 11.27
CA PRO A 364 8.81 -3.33 12.64
C PRO A 364 9.36 -4.47 13.51
N SER A 365 9.87 -4.13 14.69
CA SER A 365 10.29 -5.11 15.69
C SER A 365 9.10 -5.92 16.20
N GLU A 366 9.35 -7.14 16.69
CA GLU A 366 8.31 -7.98 17.29
C GLU A 366 7.59 -7.29 18.46
N GLU A 367 8.29 -6.40 19.17
CA GLU A 367 7.72 -5.59 20.25
C GLU A 367 6.55 -4.72 19.77
N VAL A 368 6.62 -4.16 18.56
CA VAL A 368 5.52 -3.38 17.96
C VAL A 368 4.26 -4.24 17.88
N ALA A 369 4.36 -5.40 17.24
CA ALA A 369 3.23 -6.30 17.05
C ALA A 369 2.65 -6.75 18.40
N GLN A 370 3.52 -7.08 19.35
CA GLN A 370 3.13 -7.54 20.68
C GLN A 370 2.38 -6.46 21.46
N ILE A 371 2.85 -5.20 21.43
CA ILE A 371 2.23 -4.07 22.14
C ILE A 371 0.83 -3.77 21.59
N PHE A 372 0.67 -3.70 20.27
CA PHE A 372 -0.63 -3.41 19.66
C PHE A 372 -1.62 -4.57 19.79
N ALA A 373 -1.15 -5.82 19.68
CA ALA A 373 -1.96 -7.00 19.97
C ALA A 373 -2.42 -7.01 21.45
N ASN A 374 -1.57 -6.61 22.38
CA ASN A 374 -1.92 -6.49 23.80
C ASN A 374 -2.88 -5.34 24.08
N ALA A 375 -2.77 -4.23 23.36
CA ALA A 375 -3.80 -3.19 23.32
C ALA A 375 -5.13 -3.70 22.72
N GLY A 376 -5.08 -4.84 22.04
CA GLY A 376 -6.23 -5.55 21.49
C GLY A 376 -6.62 -5.13 20.08
N VAL A 377 -5.74 -4.39 19.39
CA VAL A 377 -5.83 -4.22 17.94
C VAL A 377 -5.58 -5.58 17.30
N GLN A 378 -6.51 -6.01 16.46
CA GLN A 378 -6.50 -7.37 15.92
C GLN A 378 -6.43 -7.40 14.39
N LEU A 379 -7.01 -6.41 13.72
CA LEU A 379 -6.99 -6.30 12.26
C LEU A 379 -6.45 -4.91 11.90
N HIS A 380 -5.35 -4.91 11.16
CA HIS A 380 -4.64 -3.72 10.72
C HIS A 380 -4.39 -3.78 9.22
N PHE A 381 -4.59 -2.67 8.51
CA PHE A 381 -4.25 -2.50 7.10
C PHE A 381 -3.12 -1.48 6.96
N ALA A 382 -2.12 -1.81 6.14
CA ALA A 382 -0.95 -0.99 5.93
C ALA A 382 -0.43 -1.03 4.49
N GLY A 383 0.46 -0.10 4.17
CA GLY A 383 1.10 0.06 2.87
C GLY A 383 2.61 0.20 3.03
N HIS A 384 3.16 1.32 2.55
CA HIS A 384 4.55 1.80 2.72
C HIS A 384 5.61 1.02 1.94
N MET A 385 5.57 -0.31 2.01
CA MET A 385 6.57 -1.17 1.38
C MET A 385 6.26 -1.48 -0.09
N HIS A 386 5.08 -1.08 -0.57
CA HIS A 386 4.56 -1.37 -1.92
C HIS A 386 4.43 -2.87 -2.22
N ILE A 387 4.25 -3.70 -1.20
CA ILE A 387 4.15 -5.16 -1.32
C ILE A 387 2.75 -5.67 -0.99
N ASN A 388 2.38 -6.81 -1.56
CA ASN A 388 1.22 -7.60 -1.16
C ASN A 388 1.67 -8.71 -0.20
N ASP A 389 1.18 -8.68 1.04
CA ASP A 389 1.56 -9.65 2.08
C ASP A 389 0.51 -9.71 3.21
N THR A 390 0.58 -10.72 4.08
CA THR A 390 -0.19 -10.80 5.33
C THR A 390 0.66 -11.28 6.51
N GLY A 391 1.06 -10.36 7.38
CA GLY A 391 1.72 -10.66 8.64
C GLY A 391 0.73 -11.18 9.69
N VAL A 392 1.08 -12.28 10.38
CA VAL A 392 0.25 -12.89 11.42
C VAL A 392 1.05 -13.11 12.71
N ARG A 393 0.52 -12.61 13.83
CA ARG A 393 1.03 -12.90 15.18
C ARG A 393 -0.06 -13.45 16.09
N LYS A 394 0.33 -14.41 16.92
CA LYS A 394 -0.48 -14.97 18.00
C LYS A 394 0.40 -15.10 19.23
N TYR A 395 -0.14 -14.73 20.38
CA TYR A 395 0.58 -14.71 21.64
C TYR A 395 -0.11 -15.62 22.66
N ASP A 396 0.66 -16.08 23.64
CA ASP A 396 0.20 -17.05 24.66
C ASP A 396 -0.97 -16.54 25.50
N ASN A 397 -1.09 -15.22 25.64
CA ASN A 397 -2.22 -14.57 26.31
C ASN A 397 -3.52 -14.56 25.47
N GLY A 398 -3.55 -15.27 24.34
CA GLY A 398 -4.70 -15.39 23.44
C GLY A 398 -4.94 -14.17 22.55
N LYS A 399 -4.07 -13.15 22.59
CA LYS A 399 -4.12 -12.01 21.67
C LYS A 399 -3.50 -12.38 20.32
N GLY A 400 -3.91 -11.66 19.28
CA GLY A 400 -3.35 -11.82 17.95
C GLY A 400 -3.53 -10.56 17.13
N LEU A 401 -2.71 -10.44 16.08
CA LEU A 401 -2.70 -9.32 15.16
C LEU A 401 -2.54 -9.86 13.72
N PHE A 402 -3.40 -9.39 12.84
CA PHE A 402 -3.32 -9.57 11.40
C PHE A 402 -2.97 -8.23 10.77
N ASN A 403 -1.82 -8.14 10.12
CA ASN A 403 -1.40 -6.97 9.36
C ASN A 403 -1.51 -7.26 7.87
N ILE A 404 -2.47 -6.64 7.21
CA ILE A 404 -2.72 -6.82 5.78
C ILE A 404 -1.97 -5.73 5.02
N GLN A 405 -0.91 -6.12 4.32
CA GLN A 405 -0.18 -5.22 3.42
C GLN A 405 -0.95 -5.07 2.10
N ILE A 406 -1.20 -3.82 1.73
CA ILE A 406 -1.92 -3.45 0.52
C ILE A 406 -0.88 -3.22 -0.58
N PRO A 407 -0.99 -3.91 -1.74
CA PRO A 407 -0.12 -3.61 -2.88
C PRO A 407 -0.31 -2.16 -3.33
N SER A 408 0.75 -1.53 -3.84
CA SER A 408 0.69 -0.21 -4.44
C SER A 408 0.18 -0.30 -5.88
N LEU A 409 -0.56 0.72 -6.33
CA LEU A 409 -0.90 0.88 -7.76
C LEU A 409 0.30 1.31 -8.62
N ALA A 410 1.40 1.73 -7.99
CA ALA A 410 2.61 2.22 -8.63
C ALA A 410 3.75 1.18 -8.68
N ALA A 411 3.51 -0.06 -8.24
CA ALA A 411 4.51 -1.13 -8.20
C ALA A 411 3.92 -2.48 -8.64
N TYR A 412 4.79 -3.47 -8.85
CA TYR A 412 4.38 -4.83 -9.21
C TYR A 412 3.98 -5.64 -7.95
N ILE A 413 2.83 -6.31 -7.89
CA ILE A 413 1.71 -6.31 -8.85
C ILE A 413 0.72 -5.21 -8.46
N PRO A 414 0.26 -4.37 -9.40
CA PRO A 414 -0.62 -3.26 -9.08
C PRO A 414 -1.98 -3.77 -8.62
N GLY A 415 -2.47 -3.28 -7.48
CA GLY A 415 -3.74 -3.73 -6.94
C GLY A 415 -4.25 -2.95 -5.75
N TYR A 416 -5.36 -3.43 -5.20
CA TYR A 416 -5.96 -2.91 -3.97
C TYR A 416 -6.66 -4.03 -3.19
N LYS A 417 -7.01 -3.80 -1.91
CA LYS A 417 -7.68 -4.81 -1.07
C LYS A 417 -9.15 -4.48 -0.86
N ILE A 418 -9.99 -5.51 -0.80
CA ILE A 418 -11.38 -5.42 -0.37
C ILE A 418 -11.56 -6.23 0.90
N LEU A 419 -11.96 -5.56 1.97
CA LEU A 419 -12.49 -6.18 3.18
C LEU A 419 -14.00 -6.38 3.03
N THR A 420 -14.49 -7.59 3.27
CA THR A 420 -15.92 -7.89 3.39
C THR A 420 -16.22 -8.41 4.79
N ILE A 421 -17.00 -7.65 5.56
CA ILE A 421 -17.43 -8.06 6.91
C ILE A 421 -18.56 -9.08 6.77
N LYS A 422 -18.27 -10.36 7.05
CA LYS A 422 -19.27 -11.44 6.99
C LYS A 422 -20.11 -11.49 8.26
N ASN A 423 -19.48 -11.23 9.41
CA ASN A 423 -20.11 -11.01 10.71
C ASN A 423 -19.06 -10.46 11.70
N LYS A 424 -19.47 -10.19 12.95
CA LYS A 424 -18.62 -9.59 14.00
C LYS A 424 -17.27 -10.29 14.26
N ASN A 425 -17.16 -11.59 13.93
CA ASN A 425 -15.96 -12.39 14.19
C ASN A 425 -15.29 -12.89 12.90
N LYS A 426 -15.82 -12.53 11.74
CA LYS A 426 -15.38 -13.13 10.46
C LYS A 426 -15.36 -12.09 9.38
N VAL A 427 -14.18 -11.90 8.80
CA VAL A 427 -13.97 -11.05 7.64
C VAL A 427 -13.36 -11.86 6.51
N GLU A 428 -13.60 -11.42 5.28
CA GLU A 428 -12.98 -11.94 4.07
C GLU A 428 -12.17 -10.83 3.42
N ILE A 429 -10.94 -11.12 3.05
CA ILE A 429 -10.06 -10.24 2.29
C ILE A 429 -9.97 -10.78 0.88
N ASN A 430 -10.07 -9.88 -0.11
CA ASN A 430 -9.80 -10.19 -1.50
C ASN A 430 -8.85 -9.12 -2.06
N THR A 431 -7.78 -9.53 -2.72
CA THR A 431 -6.90 -8.65 -3.48
C THR A 431 -7.41 -8.53 -4.89
N VAL A 432 -7.48 -7.31 -5.40
CA VAL A 432 -7.91 -7.03 -6.77
C VAL A 432 -6.71 -6.50 -7.53
N ILE A 433 -6.25 -7.29 -8.50
CA ILE A 433 -5.21 -6.87 -9.44
C ILE A 433 -5.81 -5.88 -10.45
N ILE A 434 -5.10 -4.78 -10.68
CA ILE A 434 -5.43 -3.76 -11.67
C ILE A 434 -4.56 -3.97 -12.90
N ASP A 435 -5.04 -4.78 -13.83
CA ASP A 435 -4.32 -5.06 -15.09
C ASP A 435 -4.79 -4.18 -16.26
N SER A 436 -6.11 -3.96 -16.36
CA SER A 436 -6.69 -3.11 -17.40
C SER A 436 -6.73 -1.66 -16.92
N VAL A 437 -5.73 -0.88 -17.35
CA VAL A 437 -5.64 0.57 -17.05
C VAL A 437 -5.82 1.37 -18.34
N PRO A 438 -6.99 1.97 -18.59
CA PRO A 438 -7.19 2.84 -19.74
C PRO A 438 -6.18 4.01 -19.73
N GLY A 439 -5.49 4.22 -20.85
CA GLY A 439 -4.59 5.37 -21.02
C GLY A 439 -3.16 5.19 -20.48
N PHE A 440 -2.79 4.05 -19.90
CA PHE A 440 -1.40 3.89 -19.39
C PHE A 440 -0.33 4.06 -20.48
N LYS A 441 -0.66 3.77 -21.75
CA LYS A 441 0.23 3.95 -22.90
C LYS A 441 0.26 5.38 -23.46
N THR A 442 -0.59 6.28 -22.96
CA THR A 442 -0.72 7.66 -23.46
C THR A 442 0.61 8.41 -23.40
N LEU A 443 1.51 8.04 -22.47
CA LEU A 443 2.79 8.71 -22.27
C LEU A 443 3.94 8.10 -23.09
N PHE A 444 3.73 6.99 -23.79
CA PHE A 444 4.81 6.29 -24.51
C PHE A 444 5.52 7.17 -25.55
N PRO A 445 4.82 7.99 -26.36
CA PRO A 445 5.51 8.89 -27.30
C PRO A 445 6.46 9.88 -26.63
N LEU A 446 6.19 10.29 -25.38
CA LEU A 446 7.09 11.16 -24.62
C LEU A 446 8.35 10.40 -24.18
N TYR A 447 8.20 9.16 -23.73
CA TYR A 447 9.35 8.31 -23.39
C TYR A 447 10.20 7.95 -24.61
N GLU A 448 9.59 7.83 -25.80
CA GLU A 448 10.37 7.65 -27.03
C GLU A 448 11.26 8.86 -27.35
N GLN A 449 10.82 10.08 -27.05
CA GLN A 449 11.65 11.28 -27.19
C GLN A 449 12.82 11.26 -26.21
N GLU A 450 12.56 10.92 -24.94
CA GLU A 450 13.62 10.74 -23.94
C GLU A 450 14.64 9.68 -24.38
N TYR A 451 14.16 8.53 -24.84
CA TYR A 451 15.03 7.45 -25.34
C TYR A 451 15.90 7.93 -26.50
N ALA A 452 15.32 8.64 -27.47
CA ALA A 452 16.05 9.18 -28.60
C ALA A 452 17.12 10.18 -28.16
N TYR A 453 16.79 11.05 -27.20
CA TYR A 453 17.74 11.99 -26.60
C TYR A 453 18.91 11.26 -25.94
N LEU A 454 18.63 10.31 -25.03
CA LEU A 454 19.64 9.51 -24.32
C LEU A 454 20.52 8.70 -25.27
N LYS A 455 19.94 8.17 -26.34
CA LYS A 455 20.68 7.44 -27.38
C LYS A 455 21.63 8.37 -28.13
N ASN A 456 21.15 9.54 -28.56
CA ASN A 456 21.95 10.52 -29.30
C ASN A 456 23.07 11.13 -28.44
N SER A 457 22.85 11.25 -27.12
CA SER A 457 23.87 11.71 -26.17
C SER A 457 24.81 10.60 -25.69
N ASN A 458 24.66 9.36 -26.17
CA ASN A 458 25.39 8.18 -25.68
C ASN A 458 25.33 8.05 -24.14
N ASP A 459 24.17 8.31 -23.52
CA ASP A 459 24.02 8.20 -22.06
C ASP A 459 24.19 6.73 -21.64
N PRO A 460 25.16 6.39 -20.76
CA PRO A 460 25.41 5.00 -20.34
C PRO A 460 24.26 4.42 -19.49
N LYS A 461 23.32 5.25 -19.05
CA LYS A 461 22.13 4.88 -18.29
C LYS A 461 20.86 4.88 -19.14
N ILE A 462 20.98 4.80 -20.46
CA ILE A 462 19.83 4.54 -21.33
C ILE A 462 19.13 3.23 -20.90
N TRP A 463 17.81 3.28 -20.81
CA TRP A 463 16.98 2.17 -20.34
C TRP A 463 16.57 1.22 -21.47
N ASP A 464 16.05 0.03 -21.16
CA ASP A 464 15.60 -0.94 -22.17
C ASP A 464 14.27 -0.52 -22.82
N LYS A 465 14.28 -0.24 -24.14
CA LYS A 465 13.08 0.17 -24.89
C LYS A 465 11.96 -0.87 -24.88
N GLY A 466 12.25 -2.13 -24.55
CA GLY A 466 11.30 -3.24 -24.49
C GLY A 466 10.09 -2.98 -23.58
N ILE A 467 10.25 -2.18 -22.52
CA ILE A 467 9.12 -1.82 -21.63
C ILE A 467 7.95 -1.16 -22.37
N LEU A 468 8.22 -0.42 -23.45
CA LEU A 468 7.17 0.24 -24.26
C LEU A 468 6.36 -0.74 -25.11
N GLN A 469 6.71 -2.03 -25.12
CA GLN A 469 5.96 -3.09 -25.78
C GLN A 469 4.91 -3.74 -24.86
N ALA A 470 4.87 -3.37 -23.58
CA ALA A 470 3.94 -3.93 -22.61
C ALA A 470 2.49 -3.86 -23.11
N LYS A 471 1.74 -4.97 -23.04
CA LYS A 471 0.37 -5.07 -23.58
C LYS A 471 -0.67 -4.51 -22.62
N ASN A 472 -0.44 -4.71 -21.34
CA ASN A 472 -1.30 -4.30 -20.24
C ASN A 472 -0.46 -3.72 -19.08
N TYR A 473 -1.12 -3.25 -18.03
CA TYR A 473 -0.43 -2.56 -16.95
C TYR A 473 0.35 -3.52 -16.04
N GLN A 474 -0.12 -4.76 -15.90
CA GLN A 474 0.64 -5.78 -15.18
C GLN A 474 1.97 -6.09 -15.88
N GLU A 475 1.99 -6.22 -17.21
CA GLU A 475 3.24 -6.42 -17.96
C GLU A 475 4.18 -5.20 -17.83
N PHE A 476 3.63 -3.99 -17.84
CA PHE A 476 4.40 -2.75 -17.68
C PHE A 476 5.08 -2.65 -16.30
N THR A 477 4.32 -2.89 -15.23
CA THR A 477 4.87 -2.92 -13.86
C THR A 477 5.85 -4.08 -13.64
N ASN A 478 5.63 -5.23 -14.29
CA ASN A 478 6.58 -6.33 -14.26
C ASN A 478 7.91 -6.00 -14.97
N TRP A 479 7.85 -5.29 -16.09
CA TRP A 479 9.05 -4.74 -16.74
C TRP A 479 9.78 -3.73 -15.85
N HIS A 480 9.03 -2.85 -15.18
CA HIS A 480 9.59 -1.92 -14.19
C HIS A 480 10.32 -2.65 -13.05
N LEU A 481 9.71 -3.69 -12.46
CA LEU A 481 10.38 -4.52 -11.45
C LEU A 481 11.65 -5.18 -12.01
N LYS A 482 11.60 -5.74 -13.22
CA LYS A 482 12.77 -6.38 -13.85
C LYS A 482 13.93 -5.40 -14.01
N GLU A 483 13.64 -4.18 -14.46
CA GLU A 483 14.64 -3.14 -14.60
C GLU A 483 15.15 -2.62 -13.25
N LEU A 484 14.31 -2.55 -12.21
CA LEU A 484 14.76 -2.24 -10.86
C LEU A 484 15.71 -3.30 -10.30
N VAL A 485 15.39 -4.58 -10.51
CA VAL A 485 16.28 -5.69 -10.12
C VAL A 485 17.63 -5.54 -10.82
N ARG A 486 17.61 -5.39 -12.14
CA ARG A 486 18.80 -5.30 -12.99
C ARG A 486 19.67 -4.09 -12.65
N SER A 487 19.05 -2.92 -12.50
CA SER A 487 19.76 -1.63 -12.46
C SER A 487 19.98 -1.07 -11.06
N ARG A 488 19.28 -1.58 -10.04
CA ARG A 488 19.35 -1.05 -8.67
C ARG A 488 19.56 -2.13 -7.62
N PHE A 489 18.68 -3.13 -7.53
CA PHE A 489 18.74 -4.06 -6.39
C PHE A 489 19.98 -4.96 -6.45
N LEU A 490 20.33 -5.50 -7.61
CA LEU A 490 21.57 -6.29 -7.77
C LEU A 490 22.84 -5.49 -7.42
N GLU A 491 22.87 -4.20 -7.71
CA GLU A 491 24.00 -3.35 -7.37
C GLU A 491 24.05 -3.02 -5.88
N LYS A 492 22.90 -2.61 -5.32
CA LYS A 492 22.84 -2.02 -3.98
C LYS A 492 22.68 -3.02 -2.85
N ASP A 493 21.94 -4.10 -3.07
CA ASP A 493 21.48 -5.00 -1.99
C ASP A 493 22.14 -6.38 -2.02
N TRP A 494 22.60 -6.85 -3.18
CA TRP A 494 23.11 -8.22 -3.34
C TRP A 494 24.63 -8.33 -3.10
N PRO A 495 25.12 -9.37 -2.41
CA PRO A 495 26.55 -9.66 -2.32
C PRO A 495 27.16 -9.83 -3.71
N VAL A 496 28.32 -9.19 -3.94
CA VAL A 496 28.94 -9.13 -5.27
C VAL A 496 29.31 -10.52 -5.79
N GLU A 497 29.94 -11.35 -4.97
CA GLU A 497 30.34 -12.70 -5.40
C GLU A 497 29.11 -13.58 -5.71
N PHE A 498 28.08 -13.50 -4.87
CA PHE A 498 26.87 -14.30 -5.03
C PHE A 498 26.06 -13.88 -6.25
N LYS A 499 25.87 -12.57 -6.48
CA LYS A 499 25.18 -12.08 -7.67
C LYS A 499 25.93 -12.48 -8.94
N ASP A 500 27.26 -12.32 -8.98
CA ASP A 500 28.06 -12.62 -10.17
C ASP A 500 28.05 -14.12 -10.49
N TYR A 501 28.01 -14.96 -9.45
CA TYR A 501 27.78 -16.39 -9.59
C TYR A 501 26.41 -16.67 -10.20
N MET A 502 25.33 -16.18 -9.59
CA MET A 502 23.96 -16.43 -10.05
C MET A 502 23.75 -15.96 -11.50
N LEU A 503 24.25 -14.79 -11.88
CA LEU A 503 24.11 -14.25 -13.23
C LEU A 503 24.79 -15.09 -14.32
N LYS A 504 25.74 -15.96 -13.95
CA LYS A 504 26.45 -16.87 -14.88
C LYS A 504 25.89 -18.30 -14.87
N THR A 505 24.90 -18.60 -14.03
CA THR A 505 24.35 -19.95 -13.89
C THR A 505 23.10 -20.17 -14.74
N THR A 506 22.98 -21.38 -15.27
CA THR A 506 21.76 -21.90 -15.89
C THR A 506 20.93 -22.73 -14.91
N ALA A 507 19.69 -23.04 -15.26
CA ALA A 507 18.85 -24.02 -14.56
C ALA A 507 19.59 -25.34 -14.28
N LYS A 508 20.36 -25.83 -15.27
CA LYS A 508 21.12 -27.08 -15.17
C LYS A 508 22.24 -26.99 -14.14
N ASP A 509 22.95 -25.87 -14.10
CA ASP A 509 24.02 -25.63 -13.13
C ASP A 509 23.45 -25.59 -11.72
N LEU A 510 22.33 -24.87 -11.53
CA LEU A 510 21.65 -24.77 -10.24
C LEU A 510 21.09 -26.11 -9.75
N MET A 511 20.51 -26.93 -10.64
CA MET A 511 20.09 -28.29 -10.28
C MET A 511 21.28 -29.20 -9.92
N THR A 512 22.45 -28.94 -10.52
CA THR A 512 23.68 -29.66 -10.22
C THR A 512 24.24 -29.25 -8.86
N LEU A 513 24.36 -27.95 -8.62
CA LEU A 513 24.72 -27.36 -7.32
C LEU A 513 23.79 -27.86 -6.20
N ALA A 514 22.49 -28.00 -6.50
CA ALA A 514 21.50 -28.48 -5.55
C ALA A 514 21.51 -29.99 -5.30
N HIS A 515 22.38 -30.76 -5.98
CA HIS A 515 22.37 -32.23 -5.90
C HIS A 515 20.99 -32.85 -6.20
N VAL A 516 20.24 -32.26 -7.13
CA VAL A 516 18.95 -32.82 -7.59
C VAL A 516 19.17 -34.21 -8.21
N SER A 517 18.26 -35.15 -7.95
CA SER A 517 18.36 -36.53 -8.46
C SER A 517 18.46 -36.59 -9.98
N ALA A 518 19.19 -37.58 -10.52
CA ALA A 518 19.37 -37.76 -11.96
C ALA A 518 18.04 -37.83 -12.72
N SER A 519 17.05 -38.55 -12.18
CA SER A 519 15.70 -38.63 -12.74
C SER A 519 14.99 -37.28 -12.88
N LYS A 520 15.13 -36.40 -11.88
CA LYS A 520 14.53 -35.06 -11.90
C LYS A 520 15.32 -34.13 -12.83
N LYS A 521 16.65 -34.22 -12.86
CA LYS A 521 17.49 -33.46 -13.82
C LYS A 521 17.12 -33.81 -15.26
N GLU A 522 16.94 -35.10 -15.57
CA GLU A 522 16.52 -35.55 -16.91
C GLU A 522 15.14 -35.02 -17.29
N LYS A 523 14.18 -35.04 -16.34
CA LYS A 523 12.83 -34.47 -16.54
C LYS A 523 12.85 -32.99 -16.95
N TYR A 524 13.80 -32.21 -16.42
CA TYR A 524 13.90 -30.76 -16.62
C TYR A 524 15.12 -30.32 -17.45
N LYS A 525 15.70 -31.22 -18.25
CA LYS A 525 16.92 -30.94 -19.02
C LYS A 525 16.77 -29.84 -20.09
N ASN A 526 15.55 -29.57 -20.54
CA ASN A 526 15.23 -28.61 -21.61
C ASN A 526 14.78 -27.24 -21.07
N GLU A 527 14.90 -27.00 -19.76
CA GLU A 527 14.58 -25.70 -19.17
C GLU A 527 15.67 -24.67 -19.53
N ASN A 528 15.28 -23.50 -19.98
CA ASN A 528 16.18 -22.48 -20.54
C ASN A 528 16.35 -21.23 -19.65
N TRP A 529 15.92 -21.31 -18.40
CA TRP A 529 16.03 -20.20 -17.47
C TRP A 529 17.37 -20.15 -16.75
N THR A 530 17.65 -18.99 -16.19
CA THR A 530 18.94 -18.58 -15.67
C THR A 530 18.87 -18.22 -14.19
N GLY A 531 20.02 -18.10 -13.53
CA GLY A 531 20.06 -17.58 -12.17
C GLY A 531 19.50 -16.16 -12.05
N PHE A 532 19.57 -15.33 -13.11
CA PHE A 532 18.85 -14.05 -13.13
C PHE A 532 17.34 -14.23 -13.03
N ASP A 533 16.75 -15.19 -13.75
CA ASP A 533 15.32 -15.47 -13.65
C ASP A 533 14.95 -15.92 -12.23
N PHE A 534 15.80 -16.70 -11.56
CA PHE A 534 15.57 -17.10 -10.16
C PHE A 534 15.63 -15.91 -9.19
N ILE A 535 16.56 -14.97 -9.40
CA ILE A 535 16.62 -13.71 -8.63
C ILE A 535 15.40 -12.84 -8.92
N PHE A 536 15.01 -12.72 -10.19
CA PHE A 536 13.86 -11.90 -10.56
C PHE A 536 12.55 -12.47 -9.98
N ASP A 537 12.36 -13.80 -10.06
CA ASP A 537 11.21 -14.47 -9.47
C ASP A 537 11.23 -14.41 -7.93
N TYR A 538 12.40 -14.34 -7.29
CA TYR A 538 12.51 -14.01 -5.85
C TYR A 538 11.95 -12.61 -5.56
N HIS A 539 12.32 -11.59 -6.33
CA HIS A 539 11.78 -10.23 -6.15
C HIS A 539 10.30 -10.14 -6.48
N ARG A 540 9.79 -10.95 -7.42
CA ARG A 540 8.35 -11.07 -7.68
C ARG A 540 7.61 -11.63 -6.47
N MET A 541 8.12 -12.71 -5.86
CA MET A 541 7.56 -13.27 -4.63
C MET A 541 7.63 -12.27 -3.48
N TYR A 542 8.76 -11.58 -3.29
CA TYR A 542 8.90 -10.53 -2.29
C TYR A 542 7.88 -9.39 -2.46
N SER A 543 7.59 -9.01 -3.71
CA SER A 543 6.70 -7.87 -3.98
C SER A 543 5.21 -8.24 -3.97
N ALA A 544 4.85 -9.43 -4.43
CA ALA A 544 3.45 -9.77 -4.71
C ALA A 544 2.95 -11.07 -4.04
N ASP A 545 3.83 -11.80 -3.33
CA ASP A 545 3.53 -13.05 -2.63
C ASP A 545 2.75 -14.02 -3.55
N GLU A 546 1.59 -14.57 -3.13
CA GLU A 546 0.90 -15.61 -3.88
C GLU A 546 0.40 -15.15 -5.26
N LEU A 547 0.26 -13.83 -5.47
CA LEU A 547 -0.10 -13.28 -6.78
C LEU A 547 1.02 -13.49 -7.82
N ALA A 548 2.29 -13.52 -7.39
CA ALA A 548 3.43 -13.75 -8.27
C ALA A 548 3.44 -15.16 -8.87
N LEU A 549 2.80 -16.13 -8.22
CA LEU A 549 2.78 -17.52 -8.68
C LEU A 549 2.20 -17.68 -10.10
N LYS A 550 1.26 -16.82 -10.48
CA LYS A 550 0.68 -16.80 -11.83
C LYS A 550 1.72 -16.41 -12.89
N ASP A 551 2.54 -15.40 -12.60
CA ASP A 551 3.52 -14.85 -13.54
C ASP A 551 4.82 -15.67 -13.58
N ILE A 552 5.16 -16.35 -12.48
CA ILE A 552 6.29 -17.28 -12.40
C ILE A 552 5.92 -18.63 -13.04
N GLY A 553 4.69 -19.08 -12.82
CA GLY A 553 4.15 -20.32 -13.35
C GLY A 553 4.46 -21.56 -12.49
N VAL A 554 3.45 -22.43 -12.36
CA VAL A 554 3.50 -23.64 -11.51
C VAL A 554 4.70 -24.55 -11.84
N LYS A 555 5.03 -24.69 -13.13
CA LYS A 555 6.17 -25.51 -13.57
C LYS A 555 7.48 -24.99 -13.00
N ARG A 556 7.69 -23.67 -13.00
CA ARG A 556 8.91 -23.03 -12.50
C ARG A 556 9.00 -23.11 -10.98
N ILE A 557 7.91 -22.80 -10.27
CA ILE A 557 7.84 -22.92 -8.81
C ILE A 557 8.18 -24.34 -8.34
N ASN A 558 7.69 -25.37 -9.03
CA ASN A 558 8.02 -26.75 -8.70
C ASN A 558 9.52 -27.06 -8.88
N GLN A 559 10.18 -26.47 -9.87
CA GLN A 559 11.63 -26.61 -10.04
C GLN A 559 12.39 -25.91 -8.92
N TYR A 560 11.98 -24.70 -8.53
CA TYR A 560 12.56 -24.00 -7.38
C TYR A 560 12.40 -24.79 -6.08
N LYS A 561 11.21 -25.33 -5.80
CA LYS A 561 11.00 -26.21 -4.63
C LYS A 561 11.94 -27.42 -4.63
N ILE A 562 12.13 -28.07 -5.78
CA ILE A 562 13.08 -29.19 -5.91
C ILE A 562 14.52 -28.76 -5.61
N ILE A 563 14.95 -27.62 -6.16
CA ILE A 563 16.31 -27.08 -5.94
C ILE A 563 16.50 -26.72 -4.46
N ILE A 564 15.55 -25.99 -3.87
CA ILE A 564 15.56 -25.57 -2.46
C ILE A 564 15.61 -26.80 -1.54
N ASP A 565 14.70 -27.76 -1.71
CA ASP A 565 14.63 -28.96 -0.86
C ASP A 565 15.90 -29.81 -0.95
N SER A 566 16.42 -30.00 -2.17
CA SER A 566 17.64 -30.79 -2.38
C SER A 566 18.88 -30.07 -1.85
N TYR A 567 19.01 -28.77 -2.09
CA TYR A 567 20.18 -28.02 -1.65
C TYR A 567 20.24 -27.85 -0.14
N LYS A 568 19.11 -27.55 0.53
CA LYS A 568 19.08 -27.44 1.98
C LYS A 568 19.53 -28.74 2.66
N LYS A 569 19.15 -29.90 2.13
CA LYS A 569 19.62 -31.21 2.64
C LYS A 569 21.11 -31.41 2.40
N GLN A 570 21.58 -31.10 1.19
CA GLN A 570 23.00 -31.22 0.86
C GLN A 570 23.87 -30.30 1.72
N TYR A 571 23.43 -29.07 1.98
CA TYR A 571 24.18 -28.09 2.75
C TYR A 571 24.52 -28.58 4.16
N GLN A 572 23.60 -29.31 4.81
CA GLN A 572 23.83 -29.91 6.13
C GLN A 572 24.92 -30.99 6.14
N LEU A 573 25.30 -31.53 4.97
CA LEU A 573 26.36 -32.53 4.82
C LEU A 573 27.72 -31.90 4.51
N LEU A 574 27.80 -30.59 4.33
CA LEU A 574 29.04 -29.89 4.03
C LEU A 574 29.81 -29.61 5.33
N GLU A 575 31.04 -30.12 5.43
CA GLU A 575 31.90 -29.85 6.60
C GLU A 575 32.43 -28.41 6.63
N LYS A 576 32.73 -27.84 5.45
CA LYS A 576 33.28 -26.48 5.27
C LYS A 576 32.67 -25.83 4.02
N PRO A 577 31.44 -25.30 4.11
CA PRO A 577 30.79 -24.67 2.95
C PRO A 577 31.53 -23.40 2.52
N THR A 578 31.62 -23.18 1.21
CA THR A 578 32.15 -21.94 0.65
C THR A 578 31.19 -20.77 0.89
N ALA A 579 31.66 -19.53 0.67
CA ALA A 579 30.81 -18.33 0.76
C ALA A 579 29.60 -18.40 -0.19
N ILE A 580 29.81 -18.83 -1.44
CA ILE A 580 28.73 -19.03 -2.42
C ILE A 580 27.75 -20.10 -1.97
N GLN A 581 28.23 -21.21 -1.40
CA GLN A 581 27.36 -22.26 -0.89
C GLN A 581 26.49 -21.76 0.27
N THR A 582 27.08 -21.00 1.18
CA THR A 582 26.36 -20.40 2.30
C THR A 582 25.32 -19.37 1.81
N SER A 583 25.70 -18.48 0.89
CA SER A 583 24.78 -17.51 0.30
C SER A 583 23.62 -18.19 -0.44
N PHE A 584 23.89 -19.28 -1.17
CA PHE A 584 22.85 -20.03 -1.86
C PHE A 584 21.90 -20.75 -0.87
N TYR A 585 22.41 -21.18 0.28
CA TYR A 585 21.60 -21.80 1.34
C TYR A 585 20.67 -20.79 1.99
N GLU A 586 21.20 -19.61 2.32
CA GLU A 586 20.41 -18.50 2.86
C GLU A 586 19.36 -18.05 1.85
N PHE A 587 19.74 -17.86 0.58
CA PHE A 587 18.80 -17.52 -0.50
C PHE A 587 17.67 -18.55 -0.64
N CYS A 588 18.01 -19.84 -0.72
CA CYS A 588 17.01 -20.91 -0.80
C CYS A 588 16.08 -20.93 0.43
N SER A 589 16.63 -20.66 1.61
CA SER A 589 15.89 -20.69 2.87
C SER A 589 14.97 -19.48 3.02
N ILE A 590 15.37 -18.29 2.56
CA ILE A 590 14.49 -17.11 2.47
C ILE A 590 13.38 -17.36 1.45
N PHE A 591 13.71 -17.84 0.25
CA PHE A 591 12.70 -18.13 -0.79
C PHE A 591 11.69 -19.17 -0.28
N GLU A 592 12.14 -20.21 0.43
CA GLU A 592 11.25 -21.19 1.04
C GLU A 592 10.22 -20.57 2.00
N LYS A 593 10.62 -19.55 2.77
CA LYS A 593 9.71 -18.82 3.67
C LYS A 593 8.63 -18.10 2.88
N PHE A 594 9.00 -17.35 1.83
CA PHE A 594 8.02 -16.70 0.94
C PHE A 594 7.06 -17.70 0.28
N LEU A 595 7.54 -18.90 -0.07
CA LEU A 595 6.67 -19.95 -0.63
C LEU A 595 5.70 -20.59 0.37
N LYS A 596 5.87 -20.30 1.66
CA LYS A 596 5.06 -20.80 2.78
C LYS A 596 4.40 -19.66 3.58
N ALA A 597 4.41 -18.45 3.02
CA ALA A 597 3.80 -17.25 3.58
C ALA A 597 2.32 -17.46 3.91
N ALA A 598 1.77 -16.55 4.72
CA ALA A 598 0.33 -16.55 4.96
C ALA A 598 -0.42 -16.11 3.69
N PRO A 599 -1.68 -16.53 3.51
CA PRO A 599 -2.48 -16.11 2.35
C PRO A 599 -2.60 -14.60 2.20
N SER A 600 -2.56 -14.10 0.97
CA SER A 600 -2.54 -12.66 0.67
C SER A 600 -3.39 -12.23 -0.55
N ASP A 601 -4.06 -13.13 -1.26
CA ASP A 601 -4.99 -12.91 -2.37
C ASP A 601 -6.42 -12.97 -1.84
N LYS A 602 -6.93 -14.18 -1.59
CA LYS A 602 -8.30 -14.41 -1.14
C LYS A 602 -8.34 -15.34 0.06
N PHE A 603 -8.75 -14.78 1.19
CA PHE A 603 -8.73 -15.51 2.45
C PHE A 603 -9.75 -14.98 3.45
N ILE A 604 -9.97 -15.76 4.50
CA ILE A 604 -10.91 -15.51 5.58
C ILE A 604 -10.14 -15.44 6.89
N ILE A 605 -10.39 -14.38 7.66
CA ILE A 605 -9.92 -14.25 9.03
C ILE A 605 -11.07 -14.52 10.00
N ASN A 606 -10.82 -15.39 10.97
CA ASN A 606 -11.69 -15.59 12.13
C ASN A 606 -11.06 -14.88 13.34
N LEU A 607 -11.62 -13.72 13.66
CA LEU A 607 -11.20 -12.86 14.77
C LEU A 607 -11.45 -13.51 16.14
N LYS A 608 -12.42 -14.41 16.28
CA LYS A 608 -12.62 -15.11 17.56
C LYS A 608 -11.53 -16.15 17.83
N ARG A 609 -11.03 -16.80 16.78
CA ARG A 609 -10.06 -17.92 16.88
C ARG A 609 -8.62 -17.51 16.56
N ASN A 610 -8.38 -16.24 16.21
CA ASN A 610 -7.11 -15.80 15.64
C ASN A 610 -6.61 -16.75 14.55
N SER A 611 -7.43 -17.04 13.54
CA SER A 611 -7.06 -17.96 12.46
C SER A 611 -7.32 -17.38 11.08
N ILE A 612 -6.43 -17.67 10.13
CA ILE A 612 -6.51 -17.33 8.71
C ILE A 612 -6.62 -18.62 7.88
N ARG A 613 -7.33 -18.58 6.75
CA ARG A 613 -7.41 -19.67 5.77
C ARG A 613 -7.89 -19.18 4.40
N ASN A 614 -7.57 -19.90 3.34
CA ASN A 614 -8.11 -19.69 1.98
C ASN A 614 -9.61 -20.01 1.88
#